data_AF-A0A7J7V271-F1
#
_entry.id   AF-A0A7J7V271-F1
#
_cell.length_a   1.000
_cell.length_b   1.000
_cell.length_c   1.000
_cell.angle_alpha   90.00
_cell.angle_beta   90.00
_cell.angle_gamma   90.00
#
_symmetry.space_group_name_H-M   'P 1'
#
loop_
_entity.id
_entity.type
_entity.pdbx_description
1 polymer ?
#
loop_
_entity_poly.entity_id
_entity_poly.type
_entity_poly.pdbx_seq_one_letter_code
_entity_poly.pdbx_strand_id
1 'polypeptide(L)'
;MASEFKKKLFWRAVVAEFLAMTLFIVATAILSGITSSLPGNSLGSNALASGVNAGQGLGIEIIATLQLVLCVLATTDRRRRDLGGSAPLAIGLSVALGHLLAIDYTGCSINPARSFGSSVISNNFKDHWVFWVGPFIGAALAVLIYDFILAPRSSDLTDRMKVCTSGQVEEYDLDGEDIHSRVEMKPK
;
A
#
# COMPACT_ATOMS: atom_id res chain seq x y z
N MET A 1 15.06 -3.84 -16.11
CA MET A 1 14.22 -2.62 -16.03
C MET A 1 13.21 -2.53 -17.18
N ALA A 2 13.61 -2.69 -18.45
CA ALA A 2 12.69 -2.62 -19.61
C ALA A 2 11.67 -3.77 -19.75
N SER A 3 11.88 -4.91 -19.07
CA SER A 3 10.94 -6.04 -19.05
C SER A 3 9.75 -5.84 -18.10
N GLU A 4 9.89 -4.96 -17.11
CA GLU A 4 8.85 -4.74 -16.09
C GLU A 4 7.63 -4.01 -16.68
N PHE A 5 7.89 -3.05 -17.57
CA PHE A 5 6.88 -2.29 -18.29
C PHE A 5 6.05 -3.10 -19.30
N LYS A 6 6.34 -4.38 -19.52
CA LYS A 6 5.53 -5.24 -20.41
C LYS A 6 4.57 -6.15 -19.65
N LYS A 7 4.60 -6.15 -18.31
CA LYS A 7 3.86 -7.10 -17.47
C LYS A 7 2.46 -6.59 -17.17
N LYS A 8 1.45 -7.44 -17.37
CA LYS A 8 0.04 -7.12 -17.07
C LYS A 8 -0.16 -6.72 -15.61
N LEU A 9 0.58 -7.31 -14.66
CA LEU A 9 0.46 -7.01 -13.24
C LEU A 9 0.93 -5.58 -12.92
N PHE A 10 2.04 -5.15 -13.52
CA PHE A 10 2.54 -3.77 -13.40
C PHE A 10 1.50 -2.77 -13.92
N TRP A 11 0.97 -2.99 -15.13
CA TRP A 11 -0.06 -2.12 -15.69
C TRP A 11 -1.37 -2.14 -14.90
N ARG A 12 -1.75 -3.26 -14.27
CA ARG A 12 -2.91 -3.32 -13.37
C ARG A 12 -2.71 -2.43 -12.15
N ALA A 13 -1.53 -2.48 -11.52
CA ALA A 13 -1.20 -1.63 -10.38
C ALA A 13 -1.16 -0.15 -10.78
N VAL A 14 -0.53 0.17 -11.92
CA VAL A 14 -0.49 1.52 -12.47
C VAL A 14 -1.89 2.04 -12.77
N VAL A 15 -2.74 1.27 -13.44
CA VAL A 15 -4.12 1.64 -13.73
C VAL A 15 -4.92 1.81 -12.44
N ALA A 16 -4.73 0.93 -11.45
CA ALA A 16 -5.39 1.06 -10.15
C ALA A 16 -5.01 2.37 -9.44
N GLU A 17 -3.74 2.78 -9.50
CA GLU A 17 -3.30 4.06 -8.93
C GLU A 17 -3.84 5.27 -9.68
N PHE A 18 -3.85 5.26 -11.02
CA PHE A 18 -4.48 6.32 -11.79
C PHE A 18 -5.99 6.43 -11.52
N LEU A 19 -6.67 5.29 -11.37
CA LEU A 19 -8.07 5.27 -10.97
C LEU A 19 -8.24 5.81 -9.54
N ALA A 20 -7.38 5.42 -8.60
CA ALA A 20 -7.43 5.95 -7.24
C ALA A 20 -7.23 7.48 -7.23
N MET A 21 -6.25 8.00 -7.98
CA MET A 21 -6.01 9.45 -8.10
C MET A 21 -7.23 10.17 -8.67
N THR A 22 -7.82 9.67 -9.76
CA THR A 22 -9.00 10.31 -10.37
C THR A 22 -10.21 10.28 -9.43
N LEU A 23 -10.44 9.16 -8.74
CA LEU A 23 -11.50 9.05 -7.74
C LEU A 23 -11.30 10.03 -6.57
N PHE A 24 -10.07 10.17 -6.06
CA PHE A 24 -9.77 11.12 -4.99
C PHE A 24 -9.95 12.58 -5.44
N ILE A 25 -9.50 12.95 -6.64
CA ILE A 25 -9.72 14.30 -7.19
C ILE A 25 -11.21 14.61 -7.26
N VAL A 26 -12.01 13.68 -7.80
CA VAL A 26 -13.48 13.84 -7.90
C VAL A 26 -14.11 13.96 -6.51
N ALA A 27 -13.72 13.11 -5.57
CA ALA A 27 -14.23 13.15 -4.20
C ALA A 27 -13.92 14.49 -3.51
N THR A 28 -12.68 14.97 -3.61
CA THR A 28 -12.29 16.26 -3.04
C THR A 28 -13.00 17.43 -3.74
N ALA A 29 -13.22 17.37 -5.05
CA ALA A 29 -13.96 18.39 -5.78
C ALA A 29 -15.44 18.48 -5.32
N ILE A 30 -16.10 17.33 -5.15
CA ILE A 30 -17.47 17.26 -4.61
C ILE A 30 -17.49 17.83 -3.18
N LEU A 31 -16.53 17.43 -2.34
CA LEU A 31 -16.42 17.93 -0.97
C LEU A 31 -16.24 19.45 -0.96
N SER A 32 -15.45 20.02 -1.87
CA SER A 32 -15.26 21.47 -2.01
C SER A 32 -16.56 22.20 -2.34
N GLY A 33 -17.44 21.62 -3.15
CA GLY A 33 -18.76 22.18 -3.41
C GLY A 33 -19.64 22.18 -2.16
N ILE A 34 -19.68 21.06 -1.44
CA ILE A 34 -20.49 20.87 -0.22
C ILE A 34 -20.03 21.81 0.91
N THR A 35 -18.72 21.99 1.05
CA THR A 35 -18.11 22.73 2.16
C THR A 35 -17.62 24.14 1.76
N SER A 36 -18.20 24.69 0.68
CA SER A 36 -17.84 25.99 0.11
C SER A 36 -18.08 27.19 1.04
N SER A 37 -18.97 27.03 2.04
CA SER A 37 -19.27 28.06 3.03
C SER A 37 -18.27 28.12 4.19
N LEU A 38 -17.35 27.16 4.31
CA LEU A 38 -16.36 27.14 5.39
C LEU A 38 -15.14 28.03 5.04
N PRO A 39 -14.82 29.05 5.87
CA PRO A 39 -13.60 29.83 5.66
C PRO A 39 -12.35 29.00 5.96
N GLY A 40 -11.33 29.09 5.09
CA GLY A 40 -10.04 28.42 5.29
C GLY A 40 -10.06 26.90 5.04
N ASN A 41 -10.99 26.42 4.22
CA ASN A 41 -11.16 25.01 3.93
C ASN A 41 -9.98 24.42 3.16
N SER A 42 -9.11 23.68 3.85
CA SER A 42 -7.97 22.98 3.25
C SER A 42 -8.35 21.66 2.56
N LEU A 43 -9.63 21.25 2.61
CA LEU A 43 -10.16 20.01 2.04
C LEU A 43 -9.40 18.75 2.51
N GLY A 44 -8.84 18.81 3.71
CA GLY A 44 -8.01 17.75 4.26
C GLY A 44 -6.68 17.56 3.52
N SER A 45 -6.17 18.60 2.86
CA SER A 45 -4.85 18.58 2.23
C SER A 45 -3.74 18.31 3.24
N ASN A 46 -2.82 17.43 2.85
CA ASN A 46 -1.65 17.11 3.66
C ASN A 46 -0.67 18.28 3.66
N ALA A 47 -0.26 18.70 4.84
CA ALA A 47 0.73 19.74 5.02
C ALA A 47 1.55 19.45 6.27
N LEU A 48 2.80 19.90 6.27
CA LEU A 48 3.64 19.86 7.46
C LEU A 48 3.09 20.84 8.51
N ALA A 49 2.91 20.35 9.73
CA ALA A 49 2.51 21.16 10.86
C ALA A 49 3.61 22.18 11.21
N SER A 50 3.20 23.27 11.88
CA SER A 50 4.12 24.31 12.32
C SER A 50 5.18 23.72 13.26
N GLY A 51 6.46 23.92 12.94
CA GLY A 51 7.59 23.37 13.70
C GLY A 51 8.10 22.01 13.24
N VAL A 52 7.43 21.34 12.28
CA VAL A 52 7.90 20.10 11.67
C VAL A 52 8.67 20.42 10.40
N ASN A 53 9.96 20.04 10.35
CA ASN A 53 10.74 20.17 9.13
C ASN A 53 10.41 19.02 8.14
N ALA A 54 10.75 19.21 6.85
CA ALA A 54 10.44 18.22 5.81
C ALA A 54 11.06 16.84 6.08
N GLY A 55 12.24 16.77 6.70
CA GLY A 55 12.88 15.50 7.05
C GLY A 55 12.18 14.75 8.20
N GLN A 56 11.68 15.49 9.19
CA GLN A 56 10.86 14.93 10.28
C GLN A 56 9.52 14.42 9.74
N GLY A 57 8.86 15.22 8.88
CA GLY A 57 7.65 14.78 8.19
C GLY A 57 7.88 13.53 7.35
N LEU A 58 9.01 13.45 6.64
CA LEU A 58 9.40 12.27 5.89
C LEU A 58 9.56 11.03 6.79
N GLY A 59 10.24 11.17 7.93
CA GLY A 59 10.41 10.08 8.88
C GLY A 59 9.07 9.56 9.43
N ILE A 60 8.14 10.47 9.71
CA ILE A 60 6.80 10.14 10.22
C ILE A 60 6.01 9.37 9.16
N GLU A 61 6.00 9.84 7.91
CA GLU A 61 5.33 9.15 6.80
C GLU A 61 5.94 7.77 6.53
N ILE A 62 7.27 7.64 6.63
CA ILE A 62 7.95 6.34 6.50
C ILE A 62 7.43 5.35 7.55
N ILE A 63 7.37 5.75 8.83
CA ILE A 63 6.92 4.88 9.93
C ILE A 63 5.43 4.54 9.78
N ALA A 64 4.61 5.54 9.46
CA ALA A 64 3.16 5.37 9.30
C ALA A 64 2.82 4.42 8.13
N THR A 65 3.52 4.52 7.00
CA THR A 65 3.35 3.59 5.88
C THR A 65 3.99 2.23 6.15
N LEU A 66 5.13 2.19 6.84
CA LEU A 66 5.82 0.94 7.20
C LEU A 66 4.88 0.00 7.96
N GLN A 67 4.25 0.49 9.05
CA GLN A 67 3.35 -0.34 9.85
C GLN A 67 2.12 -0.79 9.07
N LEU A 68 1.61 0.05 8.17
CA LEU A 68 0.47 -0.27 7.31
C LEU A 68 0.82 -1.40 6.34
N VAL A 69 1.92 -1.27 5.62
CA VAL A 69 2.33 -2.27 4.64
C VAL A 69 2.72 -3.57 5.32
N LEU A 70 3.37 -3.52 6.50
CA LEU A 70 3.61 -4.72 7.31
C LEU A 70 2.31 -5.41 7.71
N CYS A 71 1.28 -4.66 8.13
CA CYS A 71 -0.04 -5.23 8.44
C CYS A 71 -0.67 -5.89 7.21
N VAL A 72 -0.62 -5.24 6.04
CA VAL A 72 -1.13 -5.80 4.78
C VAL A 72 -0.40 -7.09 4.42
N LEU A 73 0.93 -7.11 4.47
CA LEU A 73 1.72 -8.31 4.18
C LEU A 73 1.39 -9.43 5.16
N ALA A 74 1.36 -9.13 6.45
CA ALA A 74 1.07 -10.11 7.49
C ALA A 74 -0.34 -10.69 7.42
N THR A 75 -1.33 -9.90 6.99
CA THR A 75 -2.74 -10.33 6.89
C THR A 75 -3.07 -11.02 5.57
N THR A 76 -2.26 -10.81 4.53
CA THR A 76 -2.43 -11.46 3.22
C THR A 76 -1.50 -12.65 3.00
N ASP A 77 -0.60 -12.94 3.95
CA ASP A 77 0.26 -14.11 3.89
C ASP A 77 -0.54 -15.41 4.09
N ARG A 78 -0.64 -16.20 3.02
CA ARG A 78 -1.35 -17.50 3.00
C ARG A 78 -0.69 -18.56 3.88
N ARG A 79 0.58 -18.37 4.23
CA ARG A 79 1.33 -19.28 5.13
C ARG A 79 0.86 -19.15 6.57
N ARG A 80 0.24 -18.04 6.93
CA ARG A 80 -0.28 -17.79 8.28
C ARG A 80 -1.67 -18.38 8.43
N ARG A 81 -1.74 -19.49 9.18
CA ARG A 81 -3.00 -20.16 9.55
C ARG A 81 -3.52 -19.74 10.93
N ASP A 82 -2.77 -18.89 11.63
CA ASP A 82 -3.08 -18.37 12.97
C ASP A 82 -4.02 -17.15 12.96
N LEU A 83 -4.33 -16.61 11.78
CA LEU A 83 -5.20 -15.45 11.62
C LEU A 83 -6.66 -15.82 11.87
N GLY A 84 -7.18 -15.50 13.05
CA GLY A 84 -8.61 -15.49 13.36
C GLY A 84 -9.20 -14.09 13.21
N GLY A 85 -10.16 -13.89 12.30
CA GLY A 85 -10.90 -12.63 12.16
C GLY A 85 -10.94 -12.06 10.73
N SER A 86 -11.25 -10.76 10.63
CA SER A 86 -11.41 -10.06 9.35
C SER A 86 -10.12 -9.32 8.96
N ALA A 87 -9.44 -9.78 7.90
CA ALA A 87 -8.26 -9.12 7.36
C ALA A 87 -8.51 -7.64 6.97
N PRO A 88 -9.63 -7.29 6.29
CA PRO A 88 -9.96 -5.89 6.02
C PRO A 88 -10.09 -5.03 7.28
N LEU A 89 -10.63 -5.58 8.37
CA LEU A 89 -10.76 -4.86 9.64
C LEU A 89 -9.40 -4.58 10.27
N ALA A 90 -8.50 -5.57 10.28
CA ALA A 90 -7.13 -5.39 10.78
C ALA A 90 -6.38 -4.30 9.99
N ILE A 91 -6.49 -4.31 8.66
CA ILE A 91 -5.91 -3.28 7.80
C ILE A 91 -6.53 -1.91 8.11
N GLY A 92 -7.85 -1.83 8.27
CA GLY A 92 -8.53 -0.58 8.64
C GLY A 92 -8.08 -0.02 9.99
N LEU A 93 -7.89 -0.88 11.00
CA LEU A 93 -7.35 -0.48 12.30
C LEU A 93 -5.90 -0.01 12.21
N SER A 94 -5.08 -0.62 11.35
CA SER A 94 -3.72 -0.16 11.07
C SER A 94 -3.69 1.20 10.36
N VAL A 95 -4.63 1.46 9.45
CA VAL A 95 -4.83 2.79 8.85
C VAL A 95 -5.21 3.81 9.94
N ALA A 96 -6.18 3.49 10.79
CA ALA A 96 -6.61 4.37 11.89
C ALA A 96 -5.46 4.68 12.85
N LEU A 97 -4.63 3.68 13.20
CA LEU A 97 -3.44 3.87 14.02
C LEU A 97 -2.43 4.82 13.36
N GLY A 98 -2.19 4.68 12.05
CA GLY A 98 -1.34 5.61 11.31
C GLY A 98 -1.86 7.04 11.37
N HIS A 99 -3.18 7.23 11.27
CA HIS A 99 -3.82 8.55 11.41
C HIS A 99 -3.67 9.13 12.82
N LEU A 100 -3.88 8.32 13.87
CA LEU A 100 -3.69 8.75 15.25
C LEU A 100 -2.26 9.22 15.53
N LEU A 101 -1.27 8.66 14.83
CA LEU A 101 0.13 9.05 14.97
C LEU A 101 0.50 10.26 14.10
N ALA A 102 0.09 10.28 12.82
CA ALA A 102 0.66 11.19 11.82
C ALA A 102 -0.20 12.45 11.54
N ILE A 103 -1.47 12.49 11.96
CA ILE A 103 -2.36 13.64 11.68
C ILE A 103 -1.77 14.95 12.19
N ASP A 104 -1.28 14.99 13.43
CA ASP A 104 -0.80 16.22 14.06
C ASP A 104 0.49 16.76 13.44
N TYR A 105 1.23 15.94 12.68
CA TYR A 105 2.52 16.30 12.12
C TYR A 105 2.49 16.57 10.61
N THR A 106 1.80 15.71 9.84
CA THR A 106 1.80 15.73 8.37
C THR A 106 0.39 15.67 7.76
N GLY A 107 -0.65 15.59 8.60
CA GLY A 107 -2.02 15.31 8.17
C GLY A 107 -2.25 13.86 7.74
N CYS A 108 -1.29 12.95 8.02
CA CYS A 108 -1.28 11.54 7.63
C CYS A 108 -1.52 11.33 6.12
N SER A 109 -0.44 11.30 5.33
CA SER A 109 -0.56 10.97 3.91
C SER A 109 -0.83 9.49 3.75
N ILE A 110 0.14 8.65 4.15
CA ILE A 110 0.25 7.18 3.99
C ILE A 110 -0.01 6.63 2.57
N ASN A 111 -0.53 7.45 1.66
CA ASN A 111 -1.05 7.15 0.34
C ASN A 111 -0.87 8.40 -0.56
N PRO A 112 0.03 8.34 -1.55
CA PRO A 112 0.28 9.46 -2.45
C PRO A 112 -0.96 9.92 -3.24
N ALA A 113 -1.85 9.02 -3.66
CA ALA A 113 -3.06 9.37 -4.41
C ALA A 113 -4.04 10.24 -3.60
N ARG A 114 -4.16 9.97 -2.29
CA ARG A 114 -4.96 10.77 -1.34
C ARG A 114 -4.39 12.18 -1.16
N SER A 115 -3.07 12.29 -1.02
CA SER A 115 -2.42 13.60 -0.90
C SER A 115 -2.48 14.38 -2.20
N PHE A 116 -2.32 13.71 -3.34
CA PHE A 116 -2.38 14.34 -4.65
C PHE A 116 -3.78 14.91 -4.96
N GLY A 117 -4.85 14.14 -4.71
CA GLY A 117 -6.22 14.58 -5.00
C GLY A 117 -6.62 15.87 -4.29
N SER A 118 -6.28 15.98 -3.00
CA SER A 118 -6.51 17.19 -2.21
C SER A 118 -5.63 18.37 -2.64
N SER A 119 -4.36 18.11 -2.95
CA SER A 119 -3.41 19.14 -3.40
C SER A 119 -3.80 19.76 -4.75
N VAL A 120 -4.36 18.98 -5.66
CA VAL A 120 -4.84 19.45 -6.98
C VAL A 120 -6.01 20.42 -6.84
N ILE A 121 -7.01 20.09 -6.01
CA ILE A 121 -8.19 20.95 -5.84
C ILE A 121 -7.86 22.21 -5.05
N SER A 122 -7.04 22.09 -3.99
CA SER A 122 -6.60 23.24 -3.19
C SER A 122 -5.45 24.04 -3.81
N ASN A 123 -4.91 23.61 -4.96
CA ASN A 123 -3.75 24.17 -5.64
C ASN A 123 -2.53 24.43 -4.72
N ASN A 124 -2.28 23.51 -3.78
CA ASN A 124 -1.21 23.62 -2.80
C ASN A 124 -0.33 22.37 -2.85
N PHE A 125 0.89 22.54 -3.36
CA PHE A 125 1.89 21.47 -3.51
C PHE A 125 3.12 21.69 -2.62
N LYS A 126 2.99 22.49 -1.56
CA LYS A 126 4.09 22.74 -0.64
C LYS A 126 4.55 21.44 0.03
N ASP A 127 5.85 21.15 -0.04
CA ASP A 127 6.50 19.96 0.51
C ASP A 127 5.88 18.62 0.05
N HIS A 128 5.15 18.63 -1.08
CA HIS A 128 4.35 17.49 -1.54
C HIS A 128 5.21 16.25 -1.87
N TRP A 129 6.48 16.44 -2.22
CA TRP A 129 7.43 15.36 -2.49
C TRP A 129 7.58 14.40 -1.29
N VAL A 130 7.41 14.89 -0.06
CA VAL A 130 7.47 14.08 1.16
C VAL A 130 6.40 12.99 1.16
N PHE A 131 5.20 13.31 0.66
CA PHE A 131 4.05 12.41 0.59
C PHE A 131 4.16 11.37 -0.53
N TRP A 132 5.17 11.45 -1.38
CA TRP A 132 5.51 10.41 -2.35
C TRP A 132 6.68 9.57 -1.85
N VAL A 133 7.76 10.24 -1.48
CA VAL A 133 9.01 9.58 -1.08
C VAL A 133 8.84 8.82 0.23
N GLY A 134 8.12 9.39 1.20
CA GLY A 134 7.88 8.76 2.51
C GLY A 134 7.16 7.42 2.38
N PRO A 135 5.97 7.37 1.75
CA PRO A 135 5.25 6.13 1.55
C PRO A 135 6.02 5.08 0.73
N PHE A 136 6.76 5.49 -0.31
CA PHE A 136 7.56 4.53 -1.09
C PHE A 136 8.69 3.91 -0.28
N ILE A 137 9.41 4.71 0.51
CA ILE A 137 10.47 4.19 1.38
C ILE A 137 9.87 3.29 2.46
N GLY A 138 8.79 3.71 3.12
CA GLY A 138 8.10 2.91 4.14
C GLY A 138 7.61 1.57 3.60
N ALA A 139 7.01 1.56 2.40
CA ALA A 139 6.55 0.34 1.76
C ALA A 139 7.72 -0.59 1.37
N ALA A 140 8.80 -0.05 0.82
CA ALA A 140 9.98 -0.83 0.47
C ALA A 140 10.62 -1.48 1.71
N LEU A 141 10.77 -0.71 2.80
CA LEU A 141 11.28 -1.22 4.07
C LEU A 141 10.36 -2.29 4.67
N ALA A 142 9.04 -2.13 4.59
CA ALA A 142 8.10 -3.13 5.09
C ALA A 142 8.25 -4.48 4.37
N VAL A 143 8.36 -4.44 3.04
CA VAL A 143 8.59 -5.66 2.24
C VAL A 143 9.91 -6.31 2.63
N LEU A 144 10.98 -5.52 2.78
CA LEU A 144 12.29 -6.04 3.19
C LEU A 144 12.25 -6.69 4.58
N ILE A 145 11.65 -6.02 5.56
CA ILE A 145 11.56 -6.53 6.92
C ILE A 145 10.71 -7.80 6.97
N TYR A 146 9.57 -7.82 6.28
CA TYR A 146 8.67 -8.96 6.30
C TYR A 146 9.27 -10.18 5.57
N ASP A 147 9.71 -10.00 4.32
CA ASP A 147 10.13 -11.10 3.46
C ASP A 147 11.53 -11.64 3.77
N PHE A 148 12.37 -10.91 4.52
CA PHE A 148 13.74 -11.34 4.83
C PHE A 148 14.02 -11.55 6.32
N ILE A 149 13.29 -10.87 7.22
CA ILE A 149 13.56 -10.94 8.66
C ILE A 149 12.45 -11.68 9.41
N LEU A 150 11.19 -11.26 9.24
CA LEU A 150 10.08 -11.77 10.05
C LEU A 150 9.51 -13.09 9.55
N ALA A 151 9.26 -13.19 8.24
CA ALA A 151 8.65 -14.34 7.61
C ALA A 151 9.42 -14.70 6.32
N PRO A 152 10.71 -15.09 6.44
CA PRO A 152 11.55 -15.37 5.28
C PRO A 152 10.90 -16.38 4.35
N ARG A 153 10.93 -16.10 3.05
CA ARG A 153 10.48 -17.07 2.02
C ARG A 153 11.64 -17.99 1.67
N SER A 154 11.37 -19.29 1.63
CA SER A 154 12.33 -20.33 1.22
C SER A 154 12.53 -20.40 -0.31
N SER A 155 11.74 -19.66 -1.09
CA SER A 155 11.86 -19.64 -2.55
C SER A 155 13.09 -18.87 -3.02
N ASP A 156 13.75 -19.41 -4.05
CA ASP A 156 14.92 -18.78 -4.66
C ASP A 156 14.53 -17.45 -5.33
N LEU A 157 15.46 -16.49 -5.39
CA LEU A 157 15.20 -15.17 -5.97
C LEU A 157 14.75 -15.29 -7.44
N THR A 158 15.26 -16.31 -8.14
CA THR A 158 14.87 -16.64 -9.51
C THR A 158 13.38 -16.95 -9.62
N ASP A 159 12.84 -17.73 -8.68
CA ASP A 159 11.42 -18.11 -8.66
C ASP A 159 10.53 -16.92 -8.29
N ARG A 160 10.98 -16.06 -7.38
CA ARG A 160 10.30 -14.79 -7.08
C ARG A 160 10.23 -13.88 -8.32
N MET A 161 11.28 -13.85 -9.13
CA MET A 161 11.34 -13.05 -10.36
C MET A 161 10.47 -13.62 -11.48
N LYS A 162 10.22 -14.95 -11.45
CA LYS A 162 9.20 -15.59 -12.32
C LYS A 162 7.81 -15.09 -11.98
N VAL A 163 7.45 -14.82 -10.71
CA VAL A 163 6.12 -14.27 -10.36
C VAL A 163 5.82 -12.97 -11.11
N CYS A 164 6.82 -12.10 -11.24
CA CYS A 164 6.66 -10.88 -12.02
C CYS A 164 6.42 -11.22 -13.52
N THR A 165 7.00 -12.28 -14.05
CA THR A 165 6.99 -12.61 -15.50
C THR A 165 5.82 -13.50 -15.93
N SER A 166 5.46 -14.50 -15.14
CA SER A 166 4.43 -15.50 -15.45
C SER A 166 3.17 -15.43 -14.58
N GLY A 167 3.12 -14.51 -13.60
CA GLY A 167 2.03 -14.45 -12.60
C GLY A 167 2.31 -15.37 -11.40
N GLN A 168 1.36 -15.46 -10.46
CA GLN A 168 1.52 -16.36 -9.31
C GLN A 168 1.66 -17.81 -9.81
N VAL A 169 2.80 -18.42 -9.50
CA VAL A 169 2.99 -19.86 -9.63
C VAL A 169 2.24 -20.48 -8.44
N GLU A 170 1.34 -21.42 -8.68
CA GLU A 170 0.74 -22.19 -7.58
C GLU A 170 1.88 -22.85 -6.81
N GLU A 171 2.01 -22.48 -5.54
CA GLU A 171 2.92 -23.13 -4.60
C GLU A 171 2.31 -24.53 -4.37
N TYR A 172 2.97 -25.57 -4.89
CA TYR A 172 2.57 -26.95 -4.61
C TYR A 172 2.80 -27.19 -3.12
N ASP A 173 1.73 -27.45 -2.37
CA ASP A 173 1.81 -27.88 -0.97
C ASP A 173 2.55 -29.24 -0.91
N LEU A 174 3.86 -29.21 -0.73
CA LEU A 174 4.70 -30.41 -0.56
C LEU A 174 4.43 -31.14 0.76
N ASP A 175 3.71 -30.50 1.68
CA ASP A 175 3.38 -31.01 3.02
C ASP A 175 1.98 -31.66 3.09
N GLY A 176 1.29 -31.81 1.96
CA GLY A 176 0.04 -32.56 1.89
C GLY A 176 0.29 -34.06 2.00
N GLU A 177 -0.25 -34.71 3.03
CA GLU A 177 -0.37 -36.18 3.13
C GLU A 177 -1.32 -36.73 2.03
N ASP A 178 -0.98 -36.60 0.75
CA ASP A 178 -1.71 -37.22 -0.35
C ASP A 178 -0.90 -38.38 -0.92
N ILE A 179 -0.75 -39.44 -0.12
CA ILE A 179 -0.24 -40.75 -0.56
C ILE A 179 -1.27 -41.46 -1.48
N HIS A 180 -2.48 -40.92 -1.67
CA HIS A 180 -3.58 -41.64 -2.32
C HIS A 180 -4.35 -40.93 -3.44
N SER A 181 -3.81 -39.88 -4.07
CA SER A 181 -4.42 -39.34 -5.30
C SER A 181 -4.11 -40.23 -6.50
N ARG A 182 -5.02 -41.20 -6.77
CA ARG A 182 -5.08 -41.87 -8.07
C ARG A 182 -5.23 -40.79 -9.14
N VAL A 183 -4.24 -40.68 -10.03
CA VAL A 183 -4.33 -39.87 -11.24
C VAL A 183 -5.55 -40.34 -12.04
N GLU A 184 -6.61 -39.55 -12.03
CA GLU A 184 -7.80 -39.81 -12.82
C GLU A 184 -7.46 -39.53 -14.29
N MET A 185 -7.10 -40.57 -15.04
CA MET A 185 -6.90 -40.44 -16.47
C MET A 185 -8.24 -40.19 -17.14
N LYS A 186 -8.38 -39.07 -17.85
CA LYS A 186 -9.53 -38.83 -18.73
C LYS A 186 -9.62 -39.98 -19.74
N PRO A 187 -10.74 -40.72 -19.80
CA PRO A 187 -10.92 -41.74 -20.82
C PRO A 187 -10.96 -41.06 -22.19
N LYS A 188 -10.32 -41.72 -23.17
CA LYS A 188 -10.24 -41.27 -24.57
C LYS A 188 -11.60 -41.38 -25.26
#